data_AF-A0A4R4QCB7-F1
#
_entry.id   AF-A0A4R4QCB7-F1
#
_cell.length_a   1.000
_cell.length_b   1.000
_cell.length_c   1.000
_cell.angle_alpha   90.00
_cell.angle_beta   90.00
_cell.angle_gamma   90.00
#
_symmetry.space_group_name_H-M   'P 1'
#
loop_
_entity.id
_entity.type
_entity.pdbx_description
1 polymer ?
#
loop_
_entity_poly.entity_id
_entity_poly.type
_entity_poly.pdbx_seq_one_letter_code
_entity_poly.pdbx_strand_id
1 'polypeptide(L)' 'MIGQWIGASILLGRPVPVDGPYPHVCRLETTGRMTGVYVRMDRRDCAACATARTAGGDR' A
#
# COMPACT_ATOMS: atom_id res chain seq x y z
N MET A 1 4.69 6.38 20.62
CA MET A 1 3.90 5.34 19.91
C MET A 1 4.33 5.39 18.46
N ILE A 2 5.04 4.37 17.98
CA ILE A 2 5.51 4.27 16.58
C ILE A 2 4.29 3.94 15.70
N GLY A 3 4.00 4.78 14.72
CA GLY A 3 2.86 4.55 13.82
C GLY A 3 3.08 3.34 12.91
N GLN A 4 2.00 2.79 12.37
CA GLN A 4 2.06 1.66 11.43
C GLN A 4 1.26 1.94 10.17
N TRP A 5 1.79 1.51 9.03
CA TRP A 5 1.08 1.52 7.77
C TRP A 5 0.06 0.37 7.78
N ILE A 6 -1.18 0.63 8.21
CA ILE A 6 -2.22 -0.39 8.39
C ILE A 6 -2.44 -1.19 7.10
N GLY A 7 -2.64 -0.50 5.97
CA GLY A 7 -2.86 -1.17 4.68
C GLY A 7 -1.69 -2.07 4.25
N ALA A 8 -0.46 -1.58 4.39
CA ALA A 8 0.73 -2.38 4.05
C ALA A 8 0.92 -3.56 5.01
N SER A 9 0.60 -3.38 6.30
CA SER A 9 0.75 -4.42 7.30
C SER A 9 -0.21 -5.59 7.08
N ILE A 10 -1.45 -5.28 6.68
CA ILE A 10 -2.45 -6.29 6.31
C ILE A 10 -1.99 -7.04 5.06
N LEU A 11 -1.56 -6.31 4.02
CA LEU A 11 -1.16 -6.91 2.74
C LEU A 11 0.11 -7.77 2.84
N LEU A 12 1.05 -7.39 3.70
CA LEU A 12 2.32 -8.09 3.87
C LEU A 12 2.27 -9.12 5.01
N GLY A 13 1.18 -9.22 5.76
CA GLY A 13 1.04 -10.13 6.89
C GLY A 13 2.02 -9.87 8.04
N ARG A 14 2.65 -8.69 8.09
CA ARG A 14 3.62 -8.31 9.12
C ARG A 14 3.47 -6.83 9.46
N PRO A 15 3.76 -6.41 10.71
CA PRO A 15 3.77 -4.99 11.05
C PRO A 15 4.74 -4.20 10.17
N VAL A 16 4.25 -3.11 9.58
CA VAL A 16 5.07 -2.18 8.78
C VAL A 16 5.14 -0.84 9.50
N PRO A 17 6.33 -0.45 10.00
CA PRO A 17 6.52 0.81 10.71
C PRO A 17 6.47 2.02 9.77
N VAL A 18 6.00 3.18 10.28
CA VAL A 18 5.88 4.44 9.49
C VAL A 18 7.16 5.25 9.40
N ASP A 19 8.17 4.89 10.18
CA ASP A 19 9.52 5.48 10.18
C ASP A 19 10.26 5.24 8.85
N GLY A 20 9.76 4.32 8.02
CA GLY A 20 10.23 4.10 6.65
C GLY A 20 9.21 4.50 5.57
N PRO A 21 9.66 4.64 4.31
CA PRO A 21 8.77 4.89 3.18
C PRO A 21 7.72 3.79 3.06
N TYR A 22 6.53 4.16 2.59
CA TYR A 22 5.46 3.20 2.32
C TYR A 22 5.98 2.12 1.32
N PRO A 23 5.89 0.82 1.64
CA PRO A 23 6.43 -0.23 0.77
C PRO A 23 5.58 -0.44 -0.49
N HIS A 24 6.22 -0.88 -1.58
CA HIS A 24 5.48 -1.27 -2.78
C HIS A 24 4.66 -2.54 -2.51
N VAL A 25 3.34 -2.40 -2.67
CA VAL A 25 2.34 -3.48 -2.54
C VAL A 25 1.67 -3.81 -3.88
N CYS A 26 2.25 -3.35 -4.99
CA CYS A 26 1.76 -3.65 -6.33
C CYS A 26 1.74 -5.16 -6.58
N ARG A 27 0.74 -5.62 -7.33
CA ARG A 27 0.54 -7.03 -7.72
C ARG A 27 0.21 -7.98 -6.56
N LEU A 28 0.14 -7.50 -5.32
CA LEU A 28 -0.41 -8.27 -4.22
C LEU A 28 -1.92 -8.42 -4.40
N GLU A 29 -2.45 -9.57 -4.00
CA GLU A 29 -3.88 -9.82 -3.96
C GLU A 29 -4.35 -9.66 -2.52
N THR A 30 -5.52 -9.07 -2.36
CA THR A 30 -6.16 -8.92 -1.06
C THR A 30 -7.63 -9.20 -1.18
N THR A 31 -8.20 -9.75 -0.12
CA THR A 31 -9.65 -9.89 -0.02
C THR A 31 -10.23 -8.59 0.51
N GLY A 32 -11.16 -7.99 -0.22
CA GLY A 32 -11.94 -6.86 0.26
C GLY A 32 -12.74 -7.28 1.48
N ARG A 33 -12.39 -6.79 2.67
CA ARG A 33 -13.00 -7.24 3.93
C ARG A 33 -14.52 -7.03 3.99
N MET A 34 -15.05 -6.04 3.27
CA MET A 34 -16.49 -5.76 3.17
C MET A 34 -17.21 -6.61 2.12
N THR A 35 -16.55 -6.94 1.00
CA THR A 35 -17.20 -7.56 -0.17
C THR A 35 -16.86 -9.04 -0.33
N GLY A 36 -15.81 -9.53 0.34
CA GLY A 36 -15.28 -10.89 0.16
C GLY A 36 -14.60 -11.12 -1.18
N VAL A 37 -14.51 -10.11 -2.04
CA VAL A 37 -13.94 -10.22 -3.39
C VAL A 37 -12.43 -10.12 -3.33
N TYR A 38 -11.75 -11.01 -4.06
CA TYR A 38 -10.31 -10.90 -4.31
C TYR A 38 -10.06 -9.75 -5.28
N VAL A 39 -9.34 -8.75 -4.80
CA VAL A 39 -8.89 -7.61 -5.61
C VAL A 39 -7.38 -7.67 -5.72
N ARG A 40 -6.89 -7.45 -6.94
CA ARG A 40 -5.47 -7.33 -7.21
C ARG A 40 -5.07 -5.86 -7.14
N MET A 41 -4.07 -5.56 -6.33
CA MET A 41 -3.58 -4.20 -6.15
C MET A 41 -2.80 -3.76 -7.41
N ASP A 42 -3.35 -2.84 -8.21
CA ASP A 42 -2.64 -2.30 -9.36
C ASP A 42 -1.60 -1.24 -8.92
N ARG A 43 -0.73 -0.82 -9.84
CA ARG A 43 0.14 0.35 -9.62
C ARG A 43 -0.66 1.61 -9.29
N ARG A 44 -1.90 1.71 -9.79
CA ARG A 44 -2.78 2.84 -9.48
C ARG A 44 -3.21 2.87 -8.01
N ASP A 45 -3.42 1.71 -7.40
CA ASP A 45 -3.92 1.54 -6.03
C ASP A 45 -2.80 1.55 -4.99
N CYS A 46 -1.55 1.30 -5.42
CA CYS A 46 -0.40 1.31 -4.53
C CYS A 46 -0.03 2.74 -4.11
N ALA A 47 -0.11 3.01 -2.79
CA ALA A 47 0.25 4.31 -2.23
C ALA A 47 1.69 4.74 -2.57
N ALA A 48 2.67 3.83 -2.53
CA ALA A 48 4.04 4.13 -2.94
C ALA A 48 4.13 4.62 -4.40
N CYS A 49 3.39 3.99 -5.32
CA CYS A 49 3.33 4.41 -6.72
C CYS A 49 2.50 5.70 -6.91
N ALA A 50 1.49 5.94 -6.08
CA ALA A 50 0.76 7.20 -6.08
C ALA A 50 1.66 8.35 -5.60
N THR A 51 2.40 8.17 -4.50
CA THR A 51 3.35 9.15 -3.96
C THR A 51 4.47 9.46 -4.96
N ALA A 52 5.01 8.46 -5.66
CA ALA A 52 6.02 8.70 -6.70
C ALA A 52 5.47 9.53 -7.88
N ARG A 53 4.19 9.36 -8.22
CA ARG A 53 3.52 10.14 -9.27
C ARG A 53 3.26 11.58 -8.84
N THR A 54 2.88 11.81 -7.59
CA THR A 54 2.68 13.17 -7.06
C THR A 54 4.00 13.89 -6.77
N ALA A 55 5.02 13.19 -6.28
CA ALA A 55 6.35 13.74 -6.07
C ALA A 55 7.11 13.99 -7.39
N GLY A 56 6.74 13.30 -8.47
CA GLY A 56 7.28 13.49 -9.82
C GLY A 56 6.55 14.53 -10.67
N GLY A 57 5.60 15.27 -10.11
CA GLY A 57 4.83 16.30 -10.82
C GLY A 57 5.49 17.68 -10.78
N ASP A 58 6.65 17.84 -11.43
CA ASP A 58 7.04 19.03 -12.22
C ASP A 58 8.38 18.76 -12.90
N ARG A 59 8.34 18.42 -14.19
CA ARG A 59 9.43 18.61 -15.15
C ARG A 59 8.82 18.89 -16.51
#